data_AF-A0A7W0L099-F1
#
_entry.id   AF-A0A7W0L099-F1
#
_cell.length_a   1.000
_cell.length_b   1.000
_cell.length_c   1.000
_cell.angle_alpha   90.00
_cell.angle_beta   90.00
_cell.angle_gamma   90.00
#
_symmetry.space_group_name_H-M   'P 1'
#
loop_
_entity.id
_entity.type
_entity.pdbx_description
1 polymer ?
#
loop_
_entity_poly.entity_id
_entity_poly.type
_entity_poly.pdbx_seq_one_letter_code
_entity_poly.pdbx_strand_id
1 'polypeptide(L)'
;MPVTTRCETAIAYNYGSSAPSGTAVGSNYFSVRWTRQYTLANPAALLATATSIDDGIRVSVDGVRIIDAWRTSAGSRSGQTTTLGAGVHTVVVDYFEGTGNARADVVLSEVAPPPGPDVTAPDATVVAPTPGAVVPAGTVTFDGAATDDRGVTEVRVAVRDTVAKLWLQANGTWGSAYATRNATLAAPGTPSTGWTLAVTLPAGSYAVDVRARDAAANIDPTPPYISFGVA
;
A
#
# COMPACT_ATOMS: atom_id res chain seq x y z
N MET A 1 -6.37 -0.89 45.90
CA MET A 1 -7.37 0.08 45.39
C MET A 1 -6.65 1.37 45.05
N PRO A 2 -7.08 2.15 44.05
CA PRO A 2 -6.44 3.42 43.72
C PRO A 2 -6.50 4.37 44.93
N VAL A 3 -5.40 5.08 45.19
CA VAL A 3 -5.31 6.09 46.27
C VAL A 3 -6.06 7.36 45.88
N THR A 4 -6.15 7.65 44.58
CA THR A 4 -6.88 8.80 44.03
C THR A 4 -7.37 8.43 42.62
N THR A 5 -8.49 8.99 42.19
CA THR A 5 -9.02 8.82 40.84
C THR A 5 -9.55 10.15 40.34
N ARG A 6 -9.18 10.54 39.12
CA ARG A 6 -9.64 11.75 38.46
C ARG A 6 -9.57 11.60 36.95
N CYS A 7 -10.30 12.44 36.23
CA CYS A 7 -10.22 12.54 34.77
C CYS A 7 -9.05 13.44 34.37
N GLU A 8 -8.42 13.10 33.25
CA GLU A 8 -7.31 13.85 32.66
C GLU A 8 -7.60 14.03 31.17
N THR A 9 -7.12 15.12 30.57
CA THR A 9 -7.33 15.40 29.14
C THR A 9 -6.22 14.85 28.25
N ALA A 10 -5.04 14.60 28.82
CA ALA A 10 -3.88 14.02 28.14
C ALA A 10 -2.96 13.28 29.13
N ILE A 11 -2.05 12.45 28.61
CA ILE A 11 -0.94 11.88 29.36
C ILE A 11 0.31 12.65 28.93
N ALA A 12 0.60 13.74 29.63
CA ALA A 12 1.73 14.63 29.36
C ALA A 12 2.28 15.21 30.67
N TYR A 13 2.85 14.34 31.49
CA TYR A 13 3.29 14.67 32.84
C TYR A 13 4.80 14.63 32.98
N ASN A 14 5.36 15.71 33.49
CA ASN A 14 6.70 15.76 34.05
C ASN A 14 6.57 16.11 35.53
N TYR A 15 6.70 15.13 36.41
CA TYR A 15 6.62 15.33 37.85
C TYR A 15 7.99 15.68 38.46
N GLY A 16 9.08 15.60 37.69
CA GLY A 16 10.44 15.74 38.23
C GLY A 16 10.64 14.75 39.38
N SER A 17 11.22 15.21 40.49
CA SER A 17 11.42 14.40 41.70
C SER A 17 10.20 14.36 42.66
N SER A 18 9.02 14.76 42.19
CA SER A 18 7.80 14.87 43.00
C SER A 18 6.76 13.80 42.66
N ALA A 19 5.80 13.60 43.57
CA ALA A 19 4.61 12.80 43.30
C ALA A 19 3.58 13.57 42.45
N PRO A 20 2.60 12.88 41.83
CA PRO A 20 1.45 13.53 41.21
C PRO A 20 0.72 14.44 42.20
N SER A 21 0.49 15.69 41.80
CA SER A 21 -0.10 16.71 42.66
C SER A 21 -1.49 16.31 43.18
N GLY A 22 -1.77 16.60 44.45
CA GLY A 22 -3.07 16.31 45.06
C GLY A 22 -3.33 14.82 45.35
N THR A 23 -2.28 14.00 45.39
CA THR A 23 -2.37 12.58 45.77
C THR A 23 -1.59 12.32 47.06
N ALA A 24 -1.86 11.18 47.71
CA ALA A 24 -1.16 10.76 48.94
C ALA A 24 -0.02 9.76 48.68
N VAL A 25 0.40 9.59 47.42
CA VAL A 25 1.52 8.68 47.09
C VAL A 25 2.85 9.39 47.35
N GLY A 26 3.90 8.62 47.68
CA GLY A 26 5.26 9.15 47.80
C GLY A 26 5.85 9.50 46.43
N SER A 27 6.94 10.28 46.41
CA SER A 27 7.63 10.67 45.17
C SER A 27 8.28 9.51 44.42
N ASN A 28 8.47 8.37 45.07
CA ASN A 28 9.05 7.16 44.50
C ASN A 28 8.09 5.98 44.70
N TYR A 29 8.28 4.90 43.94
CA TYR A 29 7.53 3.65 44.06
C TYR A 29 6.01 3.81 43.93
N PHE A 30 5.58 4.65 42.99
CA PHE A 30 4.16 4.83 42.67
C PHE A 30 3.83 4.30 41.27
N SER A 31 2.55 4.10 41.00
CA SER A 31 2.06 3.73 39.68
C SER A 31 0.78 4.47 39.35
N VAL A 32 0.53 4.63 38.05
CA VAL A 32 -0.67 5.27 37.51
C VAL A 32 -1.25 4.37 36.44
N ARG A 33 -2.57 4.25 36.43
CA ARG A 33 -3.34 3.61 35.36
C ARG A 33 -4.30 4.62 34.78
N TRP A 34 -4.19 4.87 33.48
CA TRP A 34 -5.20 5.58 32.71
C TRP A 34 -6.03 4.58 31.92
N THR A 35 -7.33 4.86 31.80
CA THR A 35 -8.25 4.09 30.96
C THR A 35 -9.09 5.05 30.15
N ARG A 36 -9.18 4.80 28.84
CA ARG A 36 -9.93 5.63 27.90
C ARG A 36 -10.75 4.75 26.96
N GLN A 37 -11.96 5.20 26.65
CA GLN A 37 -12.71 4.74 25.48
C GLN A 37 -12.26 5.58 24.27
N TYR A 38 -11.78 4.93 23.22
CA TYR A 38 -11.26 5.55 22.00
C TYR A 38 -12.14 5.13 20.82
N THR A 39 -12.75 6.10 20.13
CA THR A 39 -13.70 5.82 19.04
C THR A 39 -13.02 5.98 17.69
N LEU A 40 -12.99 4.91 16.91
CA LEU A 40 -12.58 4.91 15.51
C LEU A 40 -13.81 5.07 14.60
N ALA A 41 -13.81 6.10 13.74
CA ALA A 41 -14.88 6.32 12.78
C ALA A 41 -14.85 5.29 11.63
N ASN A 42 -13.66 4.85 11.24
CA ASN A 42 -13.40 3.84 10.22
C ASN A 42 -12.37 2.82 10.74
N PRO A 43 -12.28 1.61 10.17
CA PRO A 43 -11.22 0.68 10.49
C PRO A 43 -9.83 1.33 10.30
N ALA A 44 -8.97 1.19 11.30
CA ALA A 44 -7.63 1.77 11.28
C ALA A 44 -6.66 0.93 12.12
N ALA A 45 -5.36 1.13 11.90
CA ALA A 45 -4.35 0.65 12.82
C ALA A 45 -4.11 1.70 13.90
N LEU A 46 -4.20 1.35 15.19
CA LEU A 46 -3.86 2.26 16.29
C LEU A 46 -2.41 2.04 16.72
N LEU A 47 -1.66 3.13 16.84
CA LEU A 47 -0.30 3.15 17.37
C LEU A 47 -0.26 3.98 18.67
N ALA A 48 0.46 3.48 19.66
CA ALA A 48 0.85 4.26 20.83
C ALA A 48 2.34 4.58 20.78
N THR A 49 2.68 5.82 21.12
CA THR A 49 4.06 6.28 21.29
C THR A 49 4.19 6.94 22.65
N ALA A 50 5.05 6.38 23.49
CA ALA A 50 5.50 7.03 24.70
C ALA A 50 6.70 7.92 24.35
N THR A 51 6.47 9.21 24.13
CA THR A 51 7.50 10.13 23.60
C THR A 51 8.59 10.40 24.64
N SER A 52 8.25 10.30 25.92
CA SER A 52 9.20 10.23 27.02
C SER A 52 8.58 9.56 28.22
N ILE A 53 9.34 8.65 28.81
CA ILE A 53 9.01 8.00 30.08
C ILE A 53 10.24 7.99 30.98
N ASP A 54 9.98 7.94 32.28
CA ASP A 54 10.91 7.63 33.36
C ASP A 54 10.02 7.25 34.55
N ASP A 55 9.83 6.01 34.98
CA ASP A 55 10.39 4.75 34.50
C ASP A 55 9.49 4.02 33.46
N GLY A 56 8.80 2.94 33.86
CA GLY A 56 8.28 1.92 32.97
C GLY A 56 6.84 2.18 32.52
N ILE A 57 6.52 1.74 31.30
CA ILE A 57 5.20 1.93 30.71
C ILE A 57 4.69 0.69 29.98
N ARG A 58 3.38 0.47 30.03
CA ARG A 58 2.65 -0.51 29.24
C ARG A 58 1.43 0.16 28.62
N VAL A 59 1.16 -0.17 27.37
CA VAL A 59 -0.06 0.28 26.68
C VAL A 59 -0.76 -0.94 26.09
N SER A 60 -2.05 -1.06 26.32
CA SER A 60 -2.89 -2.08 25.70
C SER A 60 -4.16 -1.49 25.11
N VAL A 61 -4.62 -2.09 24.02
CA VAL A 61 -5.88 -1.75 23.35
C VAL A 61 -6.72 -3.02 23.26
N ASP A 62 -7.95 -2.98 23.78
CA ASP A 62 -8.85 -4.14 23.92
C ASP A 62 -8.17 -5.36 24.59
N GLY A 63 -7.29 -5.09 25.55
CA GLY A 63 -6.51 -6.11 26.26
C GLY A 63 -5.25 -6.59 25.52
N VAL A 64 -5.05 -6.22 24.25
CA VAL A 64 -3.85 -6.54 23.48
C VAL A 64 -2.73 -5.55 23.82
N ARG A 65 -1.60 -6.05 24.31
CA ARG A 65 -0.41 -5.25 24.68
C ARG A 65 0.32 -4.75 23.42
N ILE A 66 0.40 -3.43 23.24
CA ILE A 66 1.10 -2.79 22.11
C ILE A 66 2.42 -2.09 22.49
N ILE A 67 2.61 -1.72 23.77
CA ILE A 67 3.91 -1.38 24.36
C ILE A 67 4.09 -2.21 25.62
N ASP A 68 5.20 -2.94 25.77
CA ASP A 68 5.57 -3.64 27.01
C ASP A 68 6.97 -3.26 27.49
N ALA A 69 7.07 -2.19 28.26
CA ALA A 69 8.33 -1.68 28.80
C ALA A 69 8.25 -1.53 30.33
N TRP A 70 7.89 -2.60 31.03
CA TRP A 70 7.74 -2.59 32.49
C TRP A 70 9.05 -2.86 33.23
N ARG A 71 9.99 -1.91 33.10
CA ARG A 71 11.31 -1.93 33.74
C ARG A 71 11.77 -0.51 34.03
N THR A 72 12.68 -0.36 34.99
CA THR A 72 13.33 0.92 35.28
C THR A 72 14.13 1.37 34.07
N SER A 73 13.73 2.47 33.46
CA SER A 73 14.34 3.00 32.23
C SER A 73 13.73 4.33 31.83
N ALA A 74 14.56 5.24 31.33
CA ALA A 74 14.11 6.47 30.71
C ALA A 74 14.06 6.39 29.17
N GLY A 75 13.50 7.42 28.54
CA GLY A 75 13.55 7.66 27.09
C GLY A 75 12.22 7.42 26.37
N SER A 76 12.25 7.25 25.06
CA SER A 76 11.04 7.04 24.24
C SER A 76 10.76 5.56 23.96
N ARG A 77 9.49 5.20 23.78
CA ARG A 77 9.03 3.87 23.33
C ARG A 77 8.00 4.03 22.23
N SER A 78 8.18 3.30 21.13
CA SER A 78 7.13 3.14 20.11
C SER A 78 6.50 1.77 20.25
N GLY A 79 5.18 1.70 20.19
CA GLY A 79 4.46 0.43 20.19
C GLY A 79 4.42 -0.24 18.82
N GLN A 80 3.89 -1.46 18.82
CA GLN A 80 3.39 -2.09 17.60
C GLN A 80 2.04 -1.47 17.23
N THR A 81 1.70 -1.49 15.95
CA THR A 81 0.34 -1.18 15.50
C THR A 81 -0.59 -2.35 15.78
N THR A 82 -1.84 -2.05 16.12
CA THR A 82 -2.93 -3.05 16.17
C THR A 82 -4.07 -2.62 15.26
N THR A 83 -4.53 -3.51 14.38
CA THR A 83 -5.63 -3.20 13.46
C THR A 83 -6.96 -3.40 14.16
N LEU A 84 -7.82 -2.40 14.09
CA LEU A 84 -9.10 -2.34 14.78
C LEU A 84 -10.22 -2.03 13.78
N GLY A 85 -11.41 -2.55 14.04
CA GLY A 85 -12.62 -2.15 13.31
C GLY A 85 -13.03 -0.72 13.63
N ALA A 86 -14.09 -0.24 12.98
CA ALA A 86 -14.76 0.98 13.43
C ALA A 86 -15.50 0.70 14.75
N GLY A 87 -15.58 1.70 15.64
CA GLY A 87 -16.28 1.59 16.91
C GLY A 87 -15.45 2.04 18.10
N VAL A 88 -15.93 1.67 19.30
CA VAL A 88 -15.32 2.06 20.57
C VAL A 88 -14.35 0.98 21.04
N HIS A 89 -13.11 1.37 21.33
CA HIS A 89 -12.03 0.52 21.82
C HIS A 89 -11.54 0.99 23.19
N THR A 90 -11.19 0.05 24.07
CA THR A 90 -10.66 0.38 25.39
C THR A 90 -9.13 0.46 25.34
N VAL A 91 -8.59 1.63 25.64
CA VAL A 91 -7.14 1.84 25.80
C VAL A 91 -6.80 1.91 27.28
N VAL A 92 -5.81 1.12 27.69
CA VAL A 92 -5.24 1.14 29.05
C VAL A 92 -3.77 1.49 28.96
N VAL A 93 -3.34 2.48 29.74
CA VAL A 93 -1.94 2.85 29.92
C VAL A 93 -1.58 2.64 31.38
N ASP A 94 -0.59 1.79 31.63
CA ASP A 94 -0.01 1.58 32.95
C ASP A 94 1.38 2.20 32.97
N TYR A 95 1.69 2.97 34.01
CA TYR A 95 2.99 3.57 34.25
C TYR A 95 3.43 3.28 35.69
N PHE A 96 4.73 3.12 35.92
CA PHE A 96 5.30 3.16 37.26
C PHE A 96 6.53 4.04 37.32
N GLU A 97 6.74 4.61 38.51
CA GLU A 97 7.96 5.27 38.93
C GLU A 97 8.67 4.38 39.97
N GLY A 98 9.92 4.04 39.72
CA GLY A 98 10.78 3.36 40.67
C GLY A 98 11.39 4.36 41.64
N THR A 99 12.35 5.14 41.16
CA THR A 99 13.04 6.18 41.94
C THR A 99 13.58 7.28 41.04
N GLY A 100 13.58 8.52 41.54
CA GLY A 100 14.26 9.63 40.87
C GLY A 100 13.28 10.55 40.15
N ASN A 101 13.46 10.73 38.84
CA ASN A 101 12.61 11.61 38.06
C ASN A 101 11.44 10.83 37.47
N ALA A 102 10.23 11.33 37.67
CA ALA A 102 9.03 10.74 37.14
C ALA A 102 8.49 11.52 35.94
N ARG A 103 8.34 10.82 34.80
CA ARG A 103 7.80 11.36 33.55
C ARG A 103 6.96 10.34 32.79
N ALA A 104 5.84 10.79 32.24
CA ALA A 104 4.99 10.00 31.34
C ALA A 104 4.31 10.88 30.29
N ASP A 105 4.74 10.76 29.04
CA ASP A 105 4.12 11.39 27.88
C ASP A 105 3.73 10.32 26.85
N VAL A 106 2.44 10.18 26.58
CA VAL A 106 1.90 9.17 25.66
C VAL A 106 0.94 9.81 24.66
N VAL A 107 1.16 9.52 23.39
CA VAL A 107 0.28 9.91 22.29
C VAL A 107 -0.27 8.66 21.58
N LEU A 108 -1.52 8.76 21.14
CA LEU A 108 -2.16 7.78 20.25
C LEU A 108 -2.29 8.40 18.86
N SER A 109 -1.97 7.62 17.84
CA SER A 109 -2.14 8.01 16.45
C SER A 109 -2.85 6.91 15.67
N GLU A 110 -3.85 7.30 14.89
CA GLU A 110 -4.44 6.44 13.87
C GLU A 110 -3.49 6.37 12.66
N VAL A 111 -3.19 5.15 12.25
CA VAL A 111 -2.41 4.83 11.05
C VAL A 111 -3.40 4.23 10.07
N ALA A 112 -3.50 4.84 8.88
CA ALA A 112 -4.34 4.30 7.82
C ALA A 112 -3.95 2.84 7.56
N PRO A 113 -4.92 1.93 7.41
CA PRO A 113 -4.59 0.58 6.98
C PRO A 113 -3.88 0.66 5.61
N PRO A 114 -2.95 -0.25 5.31
CA PRO A 114 -2.40 -0.32 3.96
C PRO A 114 -3.56 -0.47 2.96
N PRO A 115 -3.44 0.08 1.73
CA PRO A 115 -4.42 -0.17 0.69
C PRO A 115 -4.66 -1.67 0.55
N GLY A 116 -5.92 -2.07 0.40
CA GLY A 116 -6.25 -3.46 0.13
C GLY A 116 -5.54 -3.98 -1.13
N PRO A 117 -5.45 -5.32 -1.29
CA PRO A 117 -4.87 -5.91 -2.48
C PRO A 117 -5.57 -5.34 -3.73
N ASP A 118 -4.78 -5.13 -4.76
CA ASP A 118 -5.29 -4.73 -6.05
C ASP A 118 -5.77 -5.96 -6.81
N VAL A 119 -7.03 -5.92 -7.21
CA VAL A 119 -7.75 -7.01 -7.88
C VAL A 119 -8.42 -6.53 -9.17
N THR A 120 -8.30 -5.25 -9.48
CA THR A 120 -8.89 -4.69 -10.69
C THR A 120 -7.94 -5.01 -11.84
N ALA A 121 -8.46 -5.58 -12.92
CA ALA A 121 -7.62 -5.84 -14.08
C ALA A 121 -7.52 -4.59 -14.96
N PRO A 122 -6.36 -4.36 -15.60
CA PRO A 122 -6.20 -3.27 -16.55
C PRO A 122 -6.96 -3.56 -17.86
N ASP A 123 -7.17 -2.54 -18.68
CA ASP A 123 -7.77 -2.64 -20.01
C ASP A 123 -6.89 -1.93 -21.05
N ALA A 124 -6.64 -2.57 -22.20
CA ALA A 124 -5.88 -2.01 -23.30
C ALA A 124 -6.76 -1.69 -24.52
N THR A 125 -6.39 -0.64 -25.25
CA THR A 125 -6.98 -0.27 -26.54
C THR A 125 -5.89 -0.22 -27.61
N VAL A 126 -6.26 -0.46 -28.86
CA VAL A 126 -5.40 -0.23 -30.03
C VAL A 126 -5.98 0.92 -30.84
N VAL A 127 -5.16 1.94 -31.08
CA VAL A 127 -5.51 3.12 -31.88
C VAL A 127 -4.95 2.98 -33.30
N ALA A 128 -3.72 2.49 -33.45
CA ALA A 128 -3.15 2.19 -34.76
C ALA A 128 -2.40 0.84 -34.80
N PRO A 129 -2.44 0.13 -35.95
CA PRO A 129 -3.35 0.34 -37.08
C PRO A 129 -4.82 0.20 -36.67
N THR A 130 -5.75 0.78 -37.44
CA THR A 130 -7.17 0.56 -37.21
C THR A 130 -7.62 -0.79 -37.80
N PRO A 131 -8.71 -1.41 -37.31
CA PRO A 131 -9.22 -2.66 -37.87
C PRO A 131 -9.47 -2.55 -39.38
N GLY A 132 -8.88 -3.45 -40.15
CA GLY A 132 -8.99 -3.51 -41.61
C GLY A 132 -8.10 -2.53 -42.38
N ALA A 133 -7.27 -1.73 -41.69
CA ALA A 133 -6.35 -0.81 -42.36
C ALA A 133 -5.36 -1.55 -43.25
N VAL A 134 -4.90 -0.89 -44.32
CA VAL A 134 -3.76 -1.32 -45.13
C VAL A 134 -2.67 -0.28 -44.96
N VAL A 135 -1.53 -0.69 -44.39
CA VAL A 135 -0.38 0.19 -44.11
C VAL A 135 0.80 -0.15 -45.03
N PRO A 136 1.73 0.80 -45.27
CA PRO A 136 2.90 0.52 -46.10
C PRO A 136 3.78 -0.60 -45.54
N ALA A 137 4.37 -1.40 -46.43
CA ALA A 137 5.45 -2.33 -46.07
C ALA A 137 6.64 -1.63 -45.42
N GLY A 138 7.25 -2.28 -44.43
CA GLY A 138 8.35 -1.71 -43.65
C GLY A 138 8.01 -1.63 -42.16
N THR A 139 8.41 -0.55 -41.50
CA THR A 139 8.17 -0.37 -40.06
C THR A 139 6.72 0.04 -39.81
N VAL A 140 5.96 -0.84 -39.19
CA VAL A 140 4.61 -0.58 -38.68
C VAL A 140 4.70 -0.24 -37.20
N THR A 141 4.14 0.90 -36.81
CA THR A 141 4.00 1.30 -35.41
C THR A 141 2.61 0.92 -34.94
N PHE A 142 2.55 0.09 -33.90
CA PHE A 142 1.36 -0.17 -33.12
C PHE A 142 1.30 0.83 -31.97
N ASP A 143 0.15 1.43 -31.72
CA ASP A 143 -0.05 2.31 -30.58
C ASP A 143 -1.47 2.25 -30.03
N GLY A 144 -1.62 2.69 -28.79
CA GLY A 144 -2.90 2.80 -28.10
C GLY A 144 -2.74 3.28 -26.67
N ALA A 145 -3.77 3.04 -25.86
CA ALA A 145 -3.77 3.38 -24.43
C ALA A 145 -4.02 2.12 -23.59
N ALA A 146 -3.54 2.15 -22.34
CA ALA A 146 -3.89 1.18 -21.31
C ALA A 146 -4.26 1.90 -20.02
N THR A 147 -5.32 1.45 -19.35
CA THR A 147 -5.87 2.09 -18.15
C THR A 147 -6.11 1.08 -17.04
N ASP A 148 -6.01 1.54 -15.78
CA ASP A 148 -6.21 0.74 -14.58
C ASP A 148 -6.61 1.65 -13.38
N ASP A 149 -7.06 1.08 -12.26
CA ASP A 149 -7.41 1.85 -11.05
C ASP A 149 -6.18 2.33 -10.26
N ARG A 150 -5.05 1.61 -10.31
CA ARG A 150 -3.81 1.95 -9.61
C ARG A 150 -2.64 2.18 -10.56
N GLY A 151 -2.52 1.37 -11.62
CA GLY A 151 -1.61 1.67 -12.70
C GLY A 151 -1.15 0.48 -13.55
N VAL A 152 -0.85 0.77 -14.81
CA VAL A 152 -0.38 -0.22 -15.79
C VAL A 152 1.14 -0.28 -15.79
N THR A 153 1.72 -1.47 -15.63
CA THR A 153 3.18 -1.65 -15.61
C THR A 153 3.74 -2.27 -16.88
N GLU A 154 2.89 -2.96 -17.66
CA GLU A 154 3.33 -3.64 -18.88
C GLU A 154 2.20 -3.68 -19.92
N VAL A 155 2.57 -3.52 -21.19
CA VAL A 155 1.73 -3.89 -22.33
C VAL A 155 2.52 -4.85 -23.21
N ARG A 156 1.92 -5.99 -23.52
CA ARG A 156 2.47 -7.03 -24.39
C ARG A 156 1.66 -7.11 -25.67
N VAL A 157 2.34 -7.13 -26.80
CA VAL A 157 1.72 -7.22 -28.13
C VAL A 157 2.17 -8.51 -28.80
N ALA A 158 1.24 -9.38 -29.16
CA ALA A 158 1.50 -10.51 -30.04
C ALA A 158 1.12 -10.13 -31.47
N VAL A 159 2.05 -10.31 -32.42
CA VAL A 159 1.80 -10.05 -33.85
C VAL A 159 1.73 -11.39 -34.57
N ARG A 160 0.68 -11.60 -35.36
CA ARG A 160 0.42 -12.86 -36.06
C ARG A 160 0.36 -12.65 -37.55
N ASP A 161 1.11 -13.41 -38.33
CA ASP A 161 0.83 -13.63 -39.74
C ASP A 161 -0.39 -14.54 -39.85
N THR A 162 -1.48 -13.98 -40.36
CA THR A 162 -2.78 -14.67 -40.40
C THR A 162 -2.87 -15.70 -41.52
N VAL A 163 -1.98 -15.66 -42.51
CA VAL A 163 -1.91 -16.62 -43.61
C VAL A 163 -1.01 -17.78 -43.21
N ALA A 164 0.25 -17.50 -42.84
CA ALA A 164 1.21 -18.50 -42.42
C ALA A 164 0.90 -19.11 -41.05
N LYS A 165 0.01 -18.48 -40.27
CA LYS A 165 -0.37 -18.85 -38.89
C LYS A 165 0.83 -18.83 -37.93
N LEU A 166 1.79 -17.96 -38.18
CA LEU A 166 2.99 -17.79 -37.37
C LEU A 166 2.89 -16.54 -36.50
N TRP A 167 3.52 -16.59 -35.33
CA TRP A 167 3.66 -15.49 -34.40
C TRP A 167 5.06 -14.91 -34.49
N LEU A 168 5.15 -13.59 -34.43
CA LEU A 168 6.42 -12.89 -34.36
C LEU A 168 7.06 -13.14 -32.99
N GLN A 169 8.21 -13.80 -33.01
CA GLN A 169 8.97 -14.15 -31.83
C GLN A 169 9.78 -12.94 -31.32
N ALA A 170 10.24 -13.01 -30.06
CA ALA A 170 11.01 -11.94 -29.44
C ALA A 170 12.33 -11.62 -30.19
N ASN A 171 12.91 -12.60 -30.86
CA ASN A 171 14.11 -12.46 -31.70
C ASN A 171 13.84 -11.90 -33.11
N GLY A 172 12.58 -11.57 -33.44
CA GLY A 172 12.17 -11.05 -34.75
C GLY A 172 11.89 -12.11 -35.82
N THR A 173 12.04 -13.40 -35.52
CA THR A 173 11.69 -14.49 -36.45
C THR A 173 10.20 -14.87 -36.35
N TRP A 174 9.67 -15.58 -37.35
CA TRP A 174 8.33 -16.14 -37.32
C TRP A 174 8.34 -17.59 -36.83
N GLY A 175 7.45 -17.92 -35.89
CA GLY A 175 7.37 -19.25 -35.27
C GLY A 175 5.94 -19.66 -34.96
N SER A 176 5.68 -20.96 -34.79
CA SER A 176 4.33 -21.48 -34.51
C SER A 176 3.88 -21.31 -33.06
N ALA A 177 4.81 -21.14 -32.13
CA ALA A 177 4.52 -20.90 -30.72
C ALA A 177 4.01 -19.47 -30.51
N TYR A 178 2.98 -19.32 -29.66
CA TYR A 178 2.49 -17.99 -29.26
C TYR A 178 3.62 -17.18 -28.61
N ALA A 179 3.78 -15.95 -29.05
CA ALA A 179 4.82 -15.06 -28.57
C ALA A 179 4.32 -13.62 -28.52
N THR A 180 4.84 -12.88 -27.54
CA THR A 180 4.57 -11.47 -27.33
C THR A 180 5.85 -10.66 -27.33
N ARG A 181 5.74 -9.37 -27.60
CA ARG A 181 6.80 -8.38 -27.43
C ARG A 181 6.32 -7.27 -26.51
N ASN A 182 7.21 -6.76 -25.66
CA ASN A 182 6.88 -5.67 -24.77
C ASN A 182 6.79 -4.37 -25.56
N ALA A 183 5.69 -3.63 -25.37
CA ALA A 183 5.55 -2.26 -25.83
C ALA A 183 6.28 -1.30 -24.90
N THR A 184 6.60 -0.11 -25.42
CA THR A 184 7.12 1.01 -24.64
C THR A 184 5.94 1.81 -24.09
N LEU A 185 5.89 2.01 -22.77
CA LEU A 185 4.87 2.83 -22.11
C LEU A 185 5.35 4.27 -21.96
N ALA A 186 4.47 5.23 -22.22
CA ALA A 186 4.76 6.66 -22.08
C ALA A 186 4.88 7.08 -20.60
N ALA A 187 4.08 6.46 -19.73
CA ALA A 187 4.05 6.71 -18.29
C ALA A 187 3.82 5.38 -17.53
N PRO A 188 4.84 4.52 -17.38
CA PRO A 188 4.72 3.25 -16.66
C PRO A 188 4.29 3.47 -15.20
N GLY A 189 3.40 2.62 -14.70
CA GLY A 189 2.93 2.63 -13.31
C GLY A 189 1.89 3.70 -12.99
N THR A 190 1.37 4.41 -13.99
CA THR A 190 0.29 5.39 -13.82
C THR A 190 -1.08 4.79 -14.19
N PRO A 191 -2.21 5.30 -13.66
CA PRO A 191 -3.56 4.82 -13.98
C PRO A 191 -3.93 4.88 -15.47
N SER A 192 -3.23 5.67 -16.26
CA SER A 192 -3.46 5.78 -17.70
C SER A 192 -2.16 6.05 -18.42
N THR A 193 -1.82 5.20 -19.39
CA THR A 193 -0.56 5.29 -20.12
C THR A 193 -0.77 5.01 -21.61
N GLY A 194 -0.10 5.79 -22.46
CA GLY A 194 0.03 5.44 -23.87
C GLY A 194 1.05 4.32 -24.03
N TRP A 195 0.88 3.45 -25.03
CA TRP A 195 1.86 2.41 -25.35
C TRP A 195 2.19 2.42 -26.84
N THR A 196 3.41 2.00 -27.19
CA THR A 196 3.88 1.93 -28.57
C THR A 196 4.76 0.70 -28.82
N LEU A 197 4.66 0.08 -29.99
CA LEU A 197 5.58 -0.96 -30.46
C LEU A 197 5.84 -0.81 -31.96
N ALA A 198 7.10 -0.68 -32.36
CA ALA A 198 7.50 -0.66 -33.77
C ALA A 198 7.98 -2.05 -34.22
N VAL A 199 7.48 -2.51 -35.37
CA VAL A 199 7.81 -3.82 -35.96
C VAL A 199 7.98 -3.69 -37.47
N THR A 200 9.08 -4.23 -38.01
CA THR A 200 9.24 -4.37 -39.46
C THR A 200 8.44 -5.56 -39.98
N LEU A 201 7.46 -5.30 -40.84
CA LEU A 201 6.59 -6.30 -41.45
C LEU A 201 6.73 -6.30 -42.98
N PRO A 202 6.93 -7.48 -43.61
CA PRO A 202 6.72 -7.66 -45.04
C PRO A 202 5.28 -7.38 -45.46
N ALA A 203 5.04 -7.29 -46.78
CA ALA A 203 3.68 -7.29 -47.30
C ALA A 203 2.95 -8.59 -46.91
N GLY A 204 1.70 -8.48 -46.46
CA GLY A 204 0.96 -9.62 -45.91
C GLY A 204 -0.30 -9.22 -45.15
N SER A 205 -0.94 -10.21 -44.51
CA SER A 205 -2.13 -10.02 -43.69
C SER A 205 -1.82 -10.41 -42.25
N TYR A 206 -2.00 -9.46 -41.33
CA TYR A 206 -1.58 -9.60 -39.95
C TYR A 206 -2.73 -9.35 -38.98
N ALA A 207 -2.53 -9.80 -37.76
CA ALA A 207 -3.37 -9.44 -36.62
C ALA A 207 -2.51 -9.16 -35.39
N VAL A 208 -3.01 -8.34 -34.47
CA VAL A 208 -2.41 -8.13 -33.15
C VAL A 208 -3.37 -8.45 -32.02
N ASP A 209 -2.83 -9.07 -30.97
CA ASP A 209 -3.45 -9.29 -29.64
C ASP A 209 -2.64 -8.47 -28.64
N VAL A 210 -3.29 -7.60 -27.88
CA VAL A 210 -2.62 -6.70 -26.92
C VAL A 210 -3.11 -6.99 -25.51
N ARG A 211 -2.20 -7.14 -24.55
CA ARG A 211 -2.52 -7.43 -23.15
C ARG A 211 -1.82 -6.44 -22.24
N ALA A 212 -2.59 -5.71 -21.44
CA ALA A 212 -2.05 -4.94 -20.33
C ALA A 212 -1.87 -5.79 -19.07
N ARG A 213 -0.93 -5.39 -18.23
CA ARG A 213 -0.69 -5.94 -16.89
C ARG A 213 -0.40 -4.81 -15.91
N ASP A 214 -0.96 -4.91 -14.71
CA ASP A 214 -0.73 -3.96 -13.62
C ASP A 214 0.44 -4.40 -12.71
N ALA A 215 0.64 -3.70 -11.59
CA ALA A 215 1.66 -4.04 -10.60
C ALA A 215 1.29 -5.26 -9.73
N ALA A 216 -0.01 -5.56 -9.59
CA ALA A 216 -0.53 -6.68 -8.83
C ALA A 216 -0.67 -7.97 -9.66
N ALA A 217 -0.11 -7.96 -10.87
CA ALA A 217 -0.11 -9.07 -11.81
C ALA A 217 -1.48 -9.42 -12.41
N ASN A 218 -2.50 -8.57 -12.24
CA ASN A 218 -3.77 -8.71 -12.96
C ASN A 218 -3.53 -8.46 -14.44
N ILE A 219 -4.25 -9.22 -15.28
CA ILE A 219 -4.07 -9.22 -16.74
C ILE A 219 -5.39 -8.81 -17.36
N ASP A 220 -5.30 -8.00 -18.41
CA ASP A 220 -6.43 -7.64 -19.27
C ASP A 220 -7.29 -8.87 -19.64
N PRO A 221 -8.56 -8.93 -19.20
CA PRO A 221 -9.45 -10.07 -19.45
C PRO A 221 -10.06 -10.02 -20.85
N THR A 222 -10.01 -8.87 -21.53
CA THR A 222 -10.64 -8.61 -22.83
C THR A 222 -9.65 -8.00 -23.81
N PRO A 223 -8.50 -8.66 -24.07
CA PRO A 223 -7.44 -8.09 -24.88
C PRO A 223 -7.95 -7.74 -26.28
N PRO A 224 -7.71 -6.51 -26.78
CA PRO A 224 -8.14 -6.13 -28.11
C PRO A 224 -7.42 -6.98 -29.16
N TYR A 225 -8.20 -7.44 -30.14
CA TYR A 225 -7.74 -8.18 -31.29
C TYR A 225 -8.12 -7.44 -32.57
N ILE A 226 -7.13 -7.02 -33.37
CA ILE A 226 -7.38 -6.34 -34.64
C ILE A 226 -6.66 -7.06 -35.77
N SER A 227 -7.25 -7.01 -36.97
CA SER A 227 -6.64 -7.50 -38.21
C SER A 227 -6.35 -6.34 -39.15
N PHE A 228 -5.26 -6.39 -39.91
CA PHE A 228 -4.85 -5.35 -40.85
C PHE A 228 -3.98 -5.95 -41.98
N GLY A 229 -3.82 -5.21 -43.07
CA GLY A 229 -2.95 -5.55 -44.20
C GLY A 229 -1.69 -4.69 -44.25
N VAL A 230 -0.65 -5.23 -44.89
CA VAL A 230 0.59 -4.52 -45.21
C VAL A 230 0.84 -4.66 -46.71
N ALA A 231 1.04 -3.54 -47.43
CA ALA A 231 1.22 -3.52 -48.88
C ALA A 231 2.28 -2.51 -49.34
#